data_AF-A0A4Q1D3B6-F1
#
_entry.id   AF-A0A4Q1D3B6-F1
#
_cell.length_a   1.000
_cell.length_b   1.000
_cell.length_c   1.000
_cell.angle_alpha   90.00
_cell.angle_beta   90.00
_cell.angle_gamma   90.00
#
_symmetry.space_group_name_H-M   'P 1'
#
loop_
_entity.id
_entity.type
_entity.pdbx_description
1 polymer ?
#
loop_
_entity_poly.entity_id
_entity_poly.type
_entity_poly.pdbx_seq_one_letter_code
_entity_poly.pdbx_strand_id
1 'polypeptide(L)' 'MIFFELADGRIIGFPADRFRILKAASEEELKNVRVDVNGFALRWEELDEDLTVEGIVAGRFQLPLPEEAA' A
#
# COMPACT_ATOMS: atom_id res chain seq x y z
N MET A 1 -6.45 1.21 5.99
CA MET A 1 -5.50 0.06 5.98
C MET A 1 -5.63 -0.68 4.67
N ILE A 2 -4.52 -1.08 4.06
CA ILE A 2 -4.48 -1.95 2.87
C ILE A 2 -3.85 -3.28 3.27
N PHE A 3 -4.38 -4.37 2.74
CA PHE A 3 -3.91 -5.72 3.02
C PHE A 3 -3.65 -6.47 1.72
N PHE A 4 -2.62 -7.31 1.70
CA PHE A 4 -2.38 -8.27 0.64
C PHE A 4 -1.84 -9.59 1.22
N GLU A 5 -2.07 -10.67 0.48
CA GLU A 5 -1.61 -12.01 0.81
C GLU A 5 -0.37 -12.35 -0.03
N LEU A 6 0.68 -12.84 0.63
CA LEU A 6 1.86 -13.39 -0.03
C LEU A 6 1.62 -14.83 -0.44
N ALA A 7 2.34 -15.31 -1.45
CA ALA A 7 2.22 -16.69 -1.94
C ALA A 7 2.54 -17.77 -0.88
N ASP A 8 3.21 -17.40 0.21
CA ASP A 8 3.48 -18.28 1.36
C ASP A 8 2.37 -18.26 2.43
N GLY A 9 1.24 -17.58 2.16
CA GLY A 9 0.05 -17.52 3.03
C GLY A 9 0.10 -16.44 4.10
N ARG A 10 1.15 -15.61 4.15
CA ARG A 10 1.20 -14.47 5.09
C ARG A 10 0.33 -13.32 4.61
N ILE A 11 -0.45 -12.72 5.51
CA ILE A 11 -1.20 -11.49 5.25
C ILE A 11 -0.39 -10.32 5.79
N ILE A 12 -0.08 -9.36 4.92
CA ILE A 12 0.63 -8.13 5.28
C ILE A 12 -0.35 -6.97 5.20
N GLY A 13 -0.42 -6.19 6.27
CA GLY A 13 -1.21 -4.97 6.36
C GLY A 13 -0.34 -3.74 6.53
N PHE A 14 -0.71 -2.64 5.87
CA PHE A 14 -0.06 -1.35 6.07
C PHE A 14 -1.06 -0.19 6.03
N PRO A 15 -0.78 0.90 6.73
CA PRO A 15 -1.59 2.11 6.65
C PRO A 15 -1.23 2.92 5.39
N ALA A 16 -2.22 3.18 4.54
CA ALA A 16 -2.03 3.85 3.24
C ALA A 16 -1.56 5.30 3.40
N ASP A 17 -2.00 5.97 4.46
CA ASP A 17 -1.61 7.33 4.85
C ASP A 17 -0.11 7.51 5.13
N ARG A 18 0.66 6.43 5.17
CA ARG A 18 2.13 6.48 5.25
C ARG A 18 2.82 6.72 3.92
N PHE A 19 2.05 6.87 2.84
CA PHE A 19 2.49 7.25 1.50
C PHE A 19 1.81 8.55 1.08
N ARG A 20 2.57 9.49 0.50
CA ARG A 20 2.11 10.87 0.28
C ARG A 20 0.88 10.96 -0.62
N ILE A 21 0.87 10.19 -1.72
CA ILE A 21 -0.24 10.18 -2.67
C ILE A 21 -1.45 9.46 -2.07
N LEU A 22 -1.25 8.27 -1.49
CA LEU A 22 -2.33 7.50 -0.89
C LEU A 22 -2.95 8.17 0.35
N LYS A 23 -2.20 9.03 1.06
CA LYS A 23 -2.72 9.84 2.16
C LYS A 23 -3.80 10.84 1.72
N ALA A 24 -3.70 11.34 0.49
CA ALA A 24 -4.66 12.30 -0.06
C ALA A 24 -5.80 11.63 -0.84
N ALA A 25 -5.71 10.32 -1.08
CA ALA A 25 -6.69 9.56 -1.84
C ALA A 25 -7.97 9.31 -1.03
N SER A 26 -9.10 9.31 -1.72
CA SER A 26 -10.38 8.86 -1.19
C SER A 26 -10.41 7.35 -0.97
N GLU A 27 -11.34 6.87 -0.14
CA GLU A 27 -11.52 5.44 0.06
C GLU A 27 -11.85 4.68 -1.23
N GLU A 28 -12.60 5.31 -2.15
CA GLU A 28 -12.96 4.70 -3.44
C GLU A 28 -11.73 4.54 -4.33
N GLU A 29 -10.85 5.55 -4.40
CA GLU A 29 -9.57 5.44 -5.13
C GLU A 29 -8.68 4.36 -4.51
N LEU A 30 -8.60 4.30 -3.17
CA LEU A 30 -7.79 3.29 -2.47
C LEU A 30 -8.25 1.85 -2.74
N LYS A 31 -9.55 1.63 -2.94
CA LYS A 31 -10.13 0.31 -3.28
C LYS A 31 -9.75 -0.16 -4.69
N ASN A 32 -9.35 0.75 -5.58
CA ASN A 32 -8.98 0.44 -6.96
C ASN A 32 -7.55 -0.14 -7.11
N VAL A 33 -6.92 -0.57 -6.01
CA VAL A 33 -5.61 -1.23 -6.01
C VAL A 33 -5.62 -2.53 -6.82
N ARG A 34 -4.55 -2.77 -7.56
CA ARG A 34 -4.31 -4.05 -8.27
C ARG A 34 -2.90 -4.55 -8.03
N VAL A 35 -2.73 -5.86 -8.14
CA VAL A 35 -1.42 -6.50 -8.17
C VAL A 35 -0.86 -6.36 -9.58
N ASP A 36 0.38 -5.91 -9.70
CA ASP A 36 1.08 -5.71 -10.95
C ASP A 36 2.49 -6.33 -10.90
N VAL A 37 3.21 -6.28 -12.02
CA VAL A 37 4.60 -6.76 -12.16
C VAL A 37 4.73 -8.18 -11.63
N ASN A 38 3.83 -9.09 -12.04
CA ASN A 38 3.81 -10.49 -11.62
C ASN A 38 3.84 -10.70 -10.07
N GLY A 39 3.20 -9.81 -9.31
CA GLY A 39 3.12 -9.94 -7.85
C GLY A 39 4.18 -9.17 -7.07
N PHE A 40 5.03 -8.39 -7.74
CA PHE A 40 6.08 -7.62 -7.07
C PHE A 40 5.67 -6.18 -6.75
N ALA A 41 4.52 -5.70 -7.25
CA ALA A 41 4.02 -4.36 -7.00
C ALA A 41 2.50 -4.31 -6.77
N LEU A 42 2.06 -3.29 -6.05
CA LEU A 42 0.68 -2.82 -5.97
C LEU A 42 0.58 -1.54 -6.79
N ARG A 43 -0.42 -1.43 -7.68
CA ARG A 43 -0.64 -0.24 -8.52
C ARG A 43 -2.03 0.33 -8.31
N TRP A 44 -2.09 1.65 -8.21
CA TRP A 44 -3.30 2.47 -8.29
C TRP A 44 -3.24 3.28 -9.58
N GLU A 45 -3.91 2.80 -10.63
CA GLU A 45 -3.86 3.43 -11.96
C GLU A 45 -4.35 4.88 -11.94
N GLU A 46 -5.46 5.14 -11.25
CA GLU A 46 -6.09 6.47 -11.17
C GLU A 46 -5.23 7.50 -10.41
N LEU A 47 -4.38 7.02 -9.49
CA LEU A 47 -3.50 7.84 -8.68
C LEU A 47 -2.10 7.98 -9.29
N ASP A 48 -1.81 7.24 -10.37
CA ASP A 48 -0.48 7.02 -10.93
C ASP A 48 0.59 6.69 -9.88
N GLU A 49 0.23 5.81 -8.93
CA GLU A 49 1.11 5.38 -7.83
C GLU A 49 1.37 3.88 -7.90
N ASP A 50 2.64 3.49 -7.76
CA ASP A 50 3.07 2.12 -7.59
C ASP A 50 3.87 1.94 -6.28
N LEU A 51 3.59 0.85 -5.57
CA LEU A 51 4.31 0.47 -4.36
C LEU A 51 4.88 -0.95 -4.53
N THR A 52 6.17 -1.11 -4.26
CA THR A 52 6.79 -2.44 -4.27
C THR A 52 6.38 -3.27 -3.05
N VAL A 53 6.07 -4.54 -3.27
CA VAL A 53 5.77 -5.50 -2.20
C VAL A 53 6.94 -5.63 -1.23
N GLU A 54 8.17 -5.70 -1.77
CA GLU A 54 9.39 -5.72 -0.95
C GLU A 54 9.53 -4.46 -0.09
N GLY A 55 9.20 -3.28 -0.63
CA GLY A 55 9.25 -2.02 0.10
C GLY A 55 8.32 -2.00 1.30
N ILE A 56 7.09 -2.48 1.11
CA ILE A 56 6.11 -2.56 2.18
C ILE A 56 6.55 -3.57 3.25
N VAL A 57 7.01 -4.76 2.86
CA VAL A 57 7.48 -5.80 3.80
C VAL A 57 8.70 -5.33 4.60
N ALA A 58 9.60 -4.57 3.99
CA ALA A 58 10.76 -3.99 4.66
C ALA A 58 10.43 -2.74 5.51
N GLY A 59 9.17 -2.29 5.55
CA GLY A 59 8.75 -1.11 6.30
C GLY A 59 9.24 0.22 5.72
N ARG A 60 9.54 0.27 4.42
CA ARG A 60 10.02 1.48 3.72
C ARG A 60 8.87 2.43 3.41
N PHE A 61 8.46 3.16 4.43
CA PHE A 61 7.37 4.14 4.37
C PHE A 61 7.89 5.58 4.21
N GLN A 62 7.13 6.42 3.51
CA GLN A 62 7.52 7.81 3.22
C GLN A 62 7.20 8.76 4.40
N LEU A 63 6.22 8.40 5.23
CA LEU A 63 5.71 9.21 6.34
C LEU A 63 5.76 8.42 7.67
N PRO A 64 5.82 9.11 8.82
CA PRO A 64 5.73 8.47 10.14
C PRO A 64 4.38 7.76 10.33
N LEU A 65 4.28 6.93 11.36
CA LEU A 65 2.99 6.36 11.77
C LEU A 65 2.02 7.50 12.10
N PRO A 66 0.76 7.45 11.62
CA PRO A 66 -0.28 8.38 12.04
C PRO A 66 -0.51 8.30 13.55
N GLU A 67 -0.73 9.44 14.21
CA GLU A 67 -1.02 9.48 15.66
C GLU A 67 -2.29 8.69 16.02
N GLU A 68 -3.25 8.57 15.09
CA GLU A 68 -4.49 7.80 15.30
C GLU A 68 -4.27 6.27 15.27
N ALA A 69 -3.13 5.81 14.77
CA ALA A 69 -2.77 4.39 14.66
C ALA A 69 -1.74 3.94 15.73
N ALA A 70 -1.33 4.84 16.63
CA ALA A 70 -0.38 4.60 17.72
C ALA A 70 -1.10 4.40 19.06
#